data_AF-A0A840A3C2-F1
#
_entry.id   AF-A0A840A3C2-F1
#
_cell.length_a   1.000
_cell.length_b   1.000
_cell.length_c   1.000
_cell.angle_alpha   90.00
_cell.angle_beta   90.00
_cell.angle_gamma   90.00
#
_symmetry.space_group_name_H-M   'P 1'
#
loop_
_entity.id
_entity.type
_entity.pdbx_description
1 polymer ?
#
loop_
_entity_poly.entity_id
_entity_poly.type
_entity_poly.pdbx_seq_one_letter_code
_entity_poly.pdbx_strand_id
1 'polypeptide(L)'
;METVVHSIAEQRQVFKGADHAFLWKPKLRIPDIYEHPGNQRAFGQLLDACVCCDSEEHVLAEIHRIDALKIKGLGPAVANILYFLHPTIAPPFNTAIVRGYNALTGANVKLGRWDEYLAMRQGLIAFNRKHRELLSNDLGAAAAFCFDLGMGLYAPPPRTNDAAARADWAADLAKVRAQAAKPSAADADARTHTEIQGWLRDLGRALGYDVWIAQNDRGRPCGPGRLGDHCLERLPTALDSRPGAEAVRLIDVLWLNAAGAIVAAFEVEHTTSIYSGIVRMLDLALGGDASGLHSLFLVAPDKREADVRAQIARPAFSRIADLSVRYLPYSALEQHREAMARFGSGVAALEKVSHRLT
;
A
#
# COMPACT_ATOMS: atom_id res chain seq x y z
N MET A 1 -7.57 -12.69 -15.47
CA MET A 1 -6.61 -13.10 -14.42
C MET A 1 -5.17 -12.84 -14.88
N GLU A 2 -4.72 -13.35 -16.03
CA GLU A 2 -3.36 -13.07 -16.57
C GLU A 2 -3.00 -11.57 -16.61
N THR A 3 -3.88 -10.69 -17.07
CA THR A 3 -3.62 -9.23 -17.13
C THR A 3 -3.39 -8.60 -15.76
N VAL A 4 -4.25 -8.92 -14.78
CA VAL A 4 -4.16 -8.42 -13.39
C VAL A 4 -2.88 -8.93 -12.73
N VAL A 5 -2.60 -10.21 -12.94
CA VAL A 5 -1.45 -10.91 -12.38
C VAL A 5 -0.13 -10.43 -13.02
N HIS A 6 -0.12 -10.11 -14.31
CA HIS A 6 1.04 -9.52 -15.00
C HIS A 6 1.37 -8.14 -14.41
N SER A 7 0.35 -7.32 -14.12
CA SER A 7 0.56 -5.98 -13.57
C SER A 7 1.00 -5.99 -12.10
N ILE A 8 0.61 -6.99 -11.32
CA ILE A 8 1.15 -7.23 -9.96
C ILE A 8 2.64 -7.65 -10.05
N ALA A 9 2.99 -8.49 -11.03
CA ALA A 9 4.31 -9.11 -11.17
C ALA A 9 5.43 -8.19 -11.69
N GLU A 10 5.13 -6.99 -12.18
CA GLU A 10 6.15 -6.07 -12.68
C GLU A 10 6.74 -5.15 -11.58
N GLN A 11 6.44 -5.39 -10.30
CA GLN A 11 6.97 -4.65 -9.15
C GLN A 11 8.42 -5.10 -8.80
N ARG A 12 9.40 -4.40 -9.37
CA ARG A 12 10.77 -4.90 -9.58
C ARG A 12 11.71 -5.03 -8.35
N GLN A 13 11.28 -4.76 -7.12
CA GLN A 13 12.17 -4.94 -5.94
C GLN A 13 11.57 -5.80 -4.82
N VAL A 14 10.48 -5.38 -4.16
CA VAL A 14 9.88 -6.16 -3.04
C VAL A 14 9.23 -7.47 -3.53
N PHE A 15 8.72 -7.46 -4.76
CA PHE A 15 8.07 -8.61 -5.37
C PHE A 15 8.96 -9.41 -6.28
N LYS A 16 10.24 -9.03 -6.48
CA LYS A 16 11.17 -9.77 -7.33
C LYS A 16 11.26 -11.24 -6.87
N GLY A 17 10.63 -12.15 -7.62
CA GLY A 17 10.44 -13.56 -7.26
C GLY A 17 9.05 -13.97 -6.72
N ALA A 18 8.24 -13.05 -6.20
CA ALA A 18 6.79 -13.19 -6.13
C ALA A 18 6.17 -13.17 -7.54
N ASP A 19 6.83 -12.52 -8.52
CA ASP A 19 6.56 -12.67 -9.95
C ASP A 19 6.47 -14.14 -10.38
N HIS A 20 7.09 -15.10 -9.69
CA HIS A 20 7.00 -16.52 -10.05
C HIS A 20 5.67 -17.18 -9.68
N ALA A 21 4.94 -16.66 -8.71
CA ALA A 21 3.57 -17.07 -8.40
C ALA A 21 2.55 -16.51 -9.41
N PHE A 22 2.97 -15.50 -10.18
CA PHE A 22 2.09 -14.62 -10.94
C PHE A 22 2.37 -14.66 -12.45
N LEU A 23 3.63 -14.63 -12.87
CA LEU A 23 4.03 -14.89 -14.25
C LEU A 23 3.76 -16.36 -14.55
N TRP A 24 2.67 -16.56 -15.30
CA TRP A 24 2.17 -17.80 -15.85
C TRP A 24 3.11 -18.39 -16.93
N LYS A 25 4.43 -18.41 -16.65
CA LYS A 25 5.40 -19.12 -17.48
C LYS A 25 5.01 -20.60 -17.49
N PRO A 26 5.05 -21.29 -18.66
CA PRO A 26 4.64 -22.69 -18.78
C PRO A 26 5.28 -23.66 -17.79
N LYS A 27 6.43 -23.32 -17.20
CA LYS A 27 7.15 -24.11 -16.18
C LYS A 27 6.68 -23.91 -14.73
N LEU A 28 5.78 -22.96 -14.46
CA LEU A 28 5.28 -22.57 -13.12
C LEU A 28 3.74 -22.63 -12.99
N ARG A 29 3.05 -23.19 -14.00
CA ARG A 29 1.63 -23.50 -13.91
C ARG A 29 1.40 -24.42 -12.71
N ILE A 30 0.35 -24.20 -11.93
CA ILE A 30 -0.21 -25.23 -11.05
C ILE A 30 -1.08 -26.09 -11.97
N PRO A 31 -0.56 -27.18 -12.56
CA PRO A 31 -1.26 -27.90 -13.62
C PRO A 31 -2.60 -28.40 -13.11
N ASP A 32 -2.63 -28.75 -11.81
CA ASP A 32 -3.77 -29.23 -11.07
C ASP A 32 -4.93 -28.23 -10.96
N ILE A 33 -4.72 -26.92 -11.15
CA ILE A 33 -5.83 -25.96 -11.29
C ILE A 33 -6.38 -25.99 -12.72
N TYR A 34 -5.51 -25.95 -13.73
CA TYR A 34 -5.90 -25.80 -15.14
C TYR A 34 -6.43 -27.07 -15.79
N GLU A 35 -5.99 -28.21 -15.30
CA GLU A 35 -6.33 -29.53 -15.83
C GLU A 35 -7.50 -30.16 -15.06
N HIS A 36 -7.94 -29.54 -13.96
CA HIS A 36 -9.05 -30.01 -13.13
C HIS A 36 -10.14 -28.94 -12.95
N PRO A 37 -11.31 -29.07 -13.64
CA PRO A 37 -12.40 -28.10 -13.56
C PRO A 37 -12.92 -27.85 -12.14
N GLY A 38 -12.86 -28.85 -11.26
CA GLY A 38 -13.22 -28.70 -9.85
C GLY A 38 -12.28 -27.77 -9.08
N ASN A 39 -10.97 -27.86 -9.36
CA ASN A 39 -9.95 -27.04 -8.69
C ASN A 39 -10.00 -25.60 -9.19
N GLN A 40 -10.25 -25.43 -10.49
CA GLN A 40 -10.58 -24.15 -11.11
C GLN A 40 -11.74 -23.44 -10.41
N ARG A 41 -12.87 -24.13 -10.24
CA ARG A 41 -14.05 -23.56 -9.56
C ARG A 41 -13.76 -23.24 -8.10
N ALA A 42 -13.08 -24.13 -7.38
CA ALA A 42 -12.73 -23.90 -5.99
C ALA A 42 -11.82 -22.68 -5.80
N PHE A 43 -10.83 -22.52 -6.68
CA PHE A 43 -9.94 -21.36 -6.70
C PHE A 43 -10.67 -20.07 -7.10
N GLY A 44 -11.57 -20.13 -8.08
CA GLY A 44 -12.44 -19.00 -8.43
C GLY A 44 -13.33 -18.57 -7.26
N GLN A 45 -13.92 -19.52 -6.54
CA GLN A 45 -14.73 -19.26 -5.34
C GLN A 45 -13.91 -18.63 -4.22
N LEU A 46 -12.64 -19.05 -4.03
CA LEU A 46 -11.74 -18.41 -3.06
C LEU A 46 -11.55 -16.93 -3.39
N LEU A 47 -11.27 -16.62 -4.65
CA LEU A 47 -11.06 -15.23 -5.08
C LEU A 47 -12.33 -14.40 -4.96
N ASP A 48 -13.47 -14.95 -5.36
CA ASP A 48 -14.78 -14.28 -5.26
C ASP A 48 -15.15 -14.00 -3.79
N ALA A 49 -15.03 -14.99 -2.92
CA ALA A 49 -15.27 -14.83 -1.49
C ALA A 49 -14.32 -13.81 -0.86
N CYS A 50 -13.02 -13.88 -1.17
CA CYS A 50 -12.04 -12.92 -0.68
C CYS A 50 -12.24 -11.51 -1.25
N VAL A 51 -12.82 -11.31 -2.43
CA VAL A 51 -13.15 -9.97 -2.92
C VAL A 51 -14.35 -9.37 -2.17
N CYS A 52 -15.30 -10.22 -1.75
CA CYS A 52 -16.54 -9.77 -1.12
C CYS A 52 -16.52 -9.71 0.41
N CYS A 53 -15.55 -10.34 1.07
CA CYS A 53 -15.41 -10.26 2.53
C CYS A 53 -14.44 -9.16 2.96
N ASP A 54 -14.61 -8.63 4.18
CA ASP A 54 -13.78 -7.58 4.77
C ASP A 54 -13.24 -7.92 6.17
N SER A 55 -13.57 -9.11 6.69
CA SER A 55 -13.16 -9.59 8.02
C SER A 55 -12.03 -10.62 7.97
N GLU A 56 -11.15 -10.60 8.96
CA GLU A 56 -10.07 -11.58 9.13
C GLU A 56 -10.62 -13.02 9.20
N GLU A 57 -11.69 -13.26 9.94
CA GLU A 57 -12.27 -14.59 10.15
C GLU A 57 -12.70 -15.26 8.84
N HIS A 58 -13.38 -14.52 7.95
CA HIS A 58 -13.80 -15.04 6.65
C HIS A 58 -12.60 -15.34 5.73
N VAL A 59 -11.61 -14.44 5.65
CA VAL A 59 -10.40 -14.67 4.84
C VAL A 59 -9.68 -15.93 5.30
N LEU A 60 -9.55 -16.14 6.62
CA LEU A 60 -8.91 -17.33 7.18
C LEU A 60 -9.73 -18.61 6.92
N ALA A 61 -11.06 -18.54 7.03
CA ALA A 61 -11.94 -19.66 6.72
C ALA A 61 -11.78 -20.11 5.25
N GLU A 62 -11.69 -19.16 4.32
CA GLU A 62 -11.48 -19.44 2.90
C GLU A 62 -10.10 -20.02 2.59
N ILE A 63 -9.05 -19.55 3.30
CA ILE A 63 -7.71 -20.17 3.24
C ILE A 63 -7.77 -21.64 3.70
N HIS A 64 -8.44 -21.92 4.81
CA HIS A 64 -8.58 -23.29 5.30
C HIS A 64 -9.40 -24.17 4.34
N ARG A 65 -10.46 -23.62 3.75
CA ARG A 65 -11.29 -24.31 2.75
C ARG A 65 -10.47 -24.72 1.52
N ILE A 66 -9.67 -23.82 0.95
CA ILE A 66 -8.85 -24.14 -0.22
C ILE A 66 -7.69 -25.10 0.13
N ASP A 67 -7.07 -24.95 1.29
CA ASP A 67 -6.00 -25.85 1.74
C ASP A 67 -6.50 -27.28 1.99
N ALA A 68 -7.75 -27.44 2.45
CA ALA A 68 -8.37 -28.74 2.65
C ALA A 68 -8.50 -29.56 1.35
N LEU A 69 -8.56 -28.90 0.19
CA LEU A 69 -8.60 -29.57 -1.11
C LEU A 69 -7.25 -30.14 -1.54
N LYS A 70 -6.15 -29.78 -0.84
CA LYS A 70 -4.80 -30.28 -1.07
C LYS A 70 -4.35 -30.24 -2.54
N ILE A 71 -4.75 -29.18 -3.25
CA ILE A 71 -4.43 -28.95 -4.66
C ILE A 71 -2.91 -28.85 -4.82
N LYS A 72 -2.33 -29.73 -5.62
CA LYS A 72 -0.87 -29.87 -5.69
C LYS A 72 -0.26 -28.64 -6.36
N GLY A 73 0.65 -27.96 -5.65
CA GLY A 73 1.30 -26.73 -6.12
C GLY A 73 0.56 -25.46 -5.72
N LEU A 74 -0.65 -25.56 -5.15
CA LEU A 74 -1.39 -24.44 -4.59
C LEU A 74 -1.01 -24.21 -3.12
N GLY A 75 0.14 -23.59 -2.92
CA GLY A 75 0.63 -23.17 -1.60
C GLY A 75 0.25 -21.72 -1.24
N PRO A 76 0.90 -21.14 -0.21
CA PRO A 76 0.73 -19.75 0.22
C PRO A 76 1.08 -18.68 -0.82
N ALA A 77 1.51 -19.07 -2.02
CA ALA A 77 1.75 -18.15 -3.12
C ALA A 77 0.51 -17.28 -3.44
N VAL A 78 -0.70 -17.83 -3.23
CA VAL A 78 -1.98 -17.11 -3.33
C VAL A 78 -2.10 -15.97 -2.32
N ALA A 79 -1.41 -16.06 -1.19
CA ALA A 79 -1.47 -15.04 -0.16
C ALA A 79 -0.94 -13.68 -0.63
N ASN A 80 -0.10 -13.65 -1.66
CA ASN A 80 0.28 -12.41 -2.32
C ASN A 80 -0.91 -11.74 -3.03
N ILE A 81 -1.89 -12.50 -3.57
CA ILE A 81 -3.16 -11.94 -4.08
C ILE A 81 -3.99 -11.42 -2.92
N LEU A 82 -4.09 -12.22 -1.85
CA LEU A 82 -4.85 -11.85 -0.66
C LEU A 82 -4.31 -10.58 -0.02
N TYR A 83 -3.01 -10.30 -0.11
CA TYR A 83 -2.42 -9.04 0.34
C TYR A 83 -2.97 -7.83 -0.44
N PHE A 84 -3.14 -7.92 -1.76
CA PHE A 84 -3.70 -6.81 -2.54
C PHE A 84 -5.17 -6.57 -2.24
N LEU A 85 -5.91 -7.62 -1.88
CA LEU A 85 -7.32 -7.51 -1.48
C LEU A 85 -7.46 -7.05 -0.02
N HIS A 86 -6.57 -7.52 0.84
CA HIS A 86 -6.62 -7.38 2.30
C HIS A 86 -5.26 -7.02 2.90
N PRO A 87 -4.73 -5.81 2.65
CA PRO A 87 -3.38 -5.43 3.03
C PRO A 87 -3.15 -5.40 4.55
N THR A 88 -4.22 -5.27 5.34
CA THR A 88 -4.18 -5.28 6.81
C THR A 88 -4.37 -6.68 7.41
N ILE A 89 -4.79 -7.66 6.61
CA ILE A 89 -5.09 -9.04 7.05
C ILE A 89 -4.00 -9.99 6.57
N ALA A 90 -3.58 -9.95 5.30
CA ALA A 90 -2.67 -10.92 4.71
C ALA A 90 -1.36 -10.24 4.29
N PRO A 91 -0.19 -10.59 4.87
CA PRO A 91 1.08 -10.07 4.39
C PRO A 91 1.49 -10.72 3.06
N PRO A 92 2.25 -10.01 2.21
CA PRO A 92 2.91 -10.63 1.07
C PRO A 92 3.99 -11.61 1.56
N PHE A 93 4.36 -12.55 0.69
CA PHE A 93 5.14 -13.73 1.03
C PHE A 93 6.08 -14.12 -0.10
N ASN A 94 7.37 -14.15 0.18
CA ASN A 94 8.40 -14.69 -0.70
C ASN A 94 9.60 -15.19 0.11
N THR A 95 10.60 -15.75 -0.57
CA THR A 95 11.79 -16.31 0.07
C THR A 95 12.56 -15.30 0.92
N ALA A 96 12.72 -14.06 0.46
CA ALA A 96 13.44 -13.03 1.20
C ALA A 96 12.67 -12.61 2.46
N ILE A 97 11.35 -12.40 2.35
CA ILE A 97 10.49 -12.08 3.49
C ILE A 97 10.57 -13.17 4.56
N VAL A 98 10.45 -14.45 4.17
CA VAL A 98 10.56 -15.58 5.11
C VAL A 98 11.94 -15.62 5.77
N ARG A 99 13.02 -15.41 4.99
CA ARG A 99 14.38 -15.38 5.53
C ARG A 99 14.55 -14.27 6.55
N GLY A 100 14.10 -13.05 6.25
CA GLY A 100 14.21 -11.94 7.18
C GLY A 100 13.31 -12.09 8.40
N TYR A 101 12.09 -12.61 8.25
CA TYR A 101 11.23 -12.94 9.39
C TYR A 101 11.91 -13.95 10.32
N ASN A 102 12.44 -15.04 9.75
CA ASN A 102 13.19 -16.03 10.51
C ASN A 102 14.43 -15.40 11.15
N ALA A 103 15.15 -14.52 10.46
CA ALA A 103 16.32 -13.81 10.95
C ALA A 103 15.99 -12.84 12.12
N LEU A 104 14.85 -12.16 12.04
CA LEU A 104 14.36 -11.22 13.05
C LEU A 104 13.86 -11.93 14.32
N THR A 105 13.06 -12.98 14.15
CA THR A 105 12.31 -13.61 15.26
C THR A 105 12.98 -14.86 15.82
N GLY A 106 13.82 -15.53 15.03
CA GLY A 106 14.33 -16.85 15.33
C GLY A 106 13.39 -18.01 15.09
N ALA A 107 12.27 -17.75 14.42
CA ALA A 107 11.46 -18.81 13.84
C ALA A 107 12.22 -19.59 12.75
N ASN A 108 11.65 -20.73 12.38
CA ASN A 108 12.14 -21.58 11.30
C ASN A 108 11.01 -21.84 10.28
N VAL A 109 10.34 -20.76 9.87
CA VAL A 109 9.25 -20.80 8.90
C VAL A 109 9.76 -21.29 7.56
N LYS A 110 9.02 -22.20 6.92
CA LYS A 110 9.34 -22.76 5.60
C LYS A 110 8.35 -22.29 4.53
N LEU A 111 8.83 -22.18 3.29
CA LEU A 111 7.99 -21.90 2.13
C LEU A 111 7.06 -23.10 1.82
N GLY A 112 5.90 -22.79 1.25
CA GLY A 112 5.04 -23.78 0.59
C GLY A 112 3.97 -24.44 1.44
N ARG A 113 3.85 -24.13 2.74
CA ARG A 113 2.79 -24.66 3.62
C ARG A 113 1.92 -23.54 4.20
N TRP A 114 0.60 -23.74 4.19
CA TRP A 114 -0.35 -22.79 4.74
C TRP A 114 -0.18 -22.59 6.25
N ASP A 115 0.04 -23.65 7.03
CA ASP A 115 0.28 -23.53 8.48
C ASP A 115 1.47 -22.61 8.80
N GLU A 116 2.57 -22.78 8.05
CA GLU A 116 3.79 -21.98 8.20
C GLU A 116 3.55 -20.51 7.81
N TYR A 117 2.79 -20.27 6.74
CA TYR A 117 2.38 -18.93 6.34
C TYR A 117 1.48 -18.27 7.41
N LEU A 118 0.48 -19.00 7.93
CA LEU A 118 -0.44 -18.49 8.93
C LEU A 118 0.28 -18.19 10.26
N ALA A 119 1.24 -19.02 10.66
CA ALA A 119 2.10 -18.76 11.81
C ALA A 119 2.95 -17.50 11.61
N MET A 120 3.58 -17.35 10.44
CA MET A 120 4.35 -16.16 10.09
C MET A 120 3.47 -14.90 10.07
N ARG A 121 2.27 -15.00 9.48
CA ARG A 121 1.26 -13.93 9.43
C ARG A 121 0.92 -13.45 10.83
N GLN A 122 0.57 -14.36 11.74
CA GLN A 122 0.25 -14.00 13.13
C GLN A 122 1.43 -13.29 13.81
N GLY A 123 2.66 -13.77 13.61
CA GLY A 123 3.86 -13.13 14.15
C GLY A 123 4.12 -11.74 13.56
N LEU A 124 3.92 -11.54 12.26
CA LEU A 124 4.03 -10.24 11.61
C LEU A 124 2.98 -9.25 12.12
N ILE A 125 1.72 -9.67 12.29
CA ILE A 125 0.67 -8.82 12.85
C ILE A 125 1.03 -8.41 14.29
N ALA A 126 1.50 -9.35 15.12
CA ALA A 126 1.93 -9.06 16.48
C ALA A 126 3.13 -8.08 16.51
N PHE A 127 4.11 -8.28 15.64
CA PHE A 127 5.24 -7.36 15.46
C PHE A 127 4.78 -5.97 15.04
N ASN A 128 3.87 -5.88 14.06
CA ASN A 128 3.35 -4.62 13.57
C ASN A 128 2.59 -3.85 14.66
N ARG A 129 1.70 -4.53 15.40
CA ARG A 129 0.96 -3.94 16.53
C ARG A 129 1.90 -3.42 17.62
N LYS A 130 2.98 -4.13 17.92
CA LYS A 130 4.00 -3.70 18.90
C LYS A 130 4.74 -2.44 18.45
N HIS A 131 4.91 -2.25 17.15
CA HIS A 131 5.64 -1.13 16.56
C HIS A 131 4.74 -0.19 15.73
N ARG A 132 3.46 -0.07 16.12
CA ARG A 132 2.40 0.68 15.41
C ARG A 132 2.68 2.18 15.21
N GLU A 133 3.64 2.75 15.95
CA GLU A 133 4.06 4.13 15.78
C GLU A 133 5.11 4.30 14.67
N LEU A 134 5.76 3.19 14.27
CA LEU A 134 6.83 3.16 13.27
C LEU A 134 6.39 2.48 11.96
N LEU A 135 5.38 1.62 12.02
CA LEU A 135 4.94 0.79 10.90
C LEU A 135 3.46 1.03 10.59
N SER A 136 3.16 1.08 9.30
CA SER A 136 1.80 1.16 8.77
C SER A 136 0.96 -0.05 9.19
N ASN A 137 -0.36 0.14 9.36
CA ASN A 137 -1.29 -0.98 9.49
C ASN A 137 -1.32 -1.89 8.25
N ASP A 138 -0.88 -1.37 7.09
CA ASP A 138 -0.59 -2.16 5.90
C ASP A 138 0.62 -3.08 6.18
N LEU A 139 0.38 -4.40 6.13
CA LEU A 139 1.38 -5.41 6.42
C LEU A 139 2.50 -5.47 5.37
N GLY A 140 2.36 -4.78 4.24
CA GLY A 140 3.42 -4.55 3.27
C GLY A 140 4.62 -3.84 3.86
N ALA A 141 4.43 -2.90 4.80
CA ALA A 141 5.55 -2.22 5.47
C ALA A 141 6.38 -3.19 6.33
N ALA A 142 5.71 -4.02 7.13
CA ALA A 142 6.37 -5.04 7.95
C ALA A 142 7.03 -6.13 7.08
N ALA A 143 6.39 -6.50 5.97
CA ALA A 143 6.93 -7.46 5.03
C ALA A 143 8.13 -6.90 4.25
N ALA A 144 8.12 -5.63 3.84
CA ALA A 144 9.26 -4.96 3.22
C ALA A 144 10.45 -4.88 4.17
N PHE A 145 10.22 -4.56 5.44
CA PHE A 145 11.28 -4.63 6.45
C PHE A 145 11.89 -6.03 6.56
N CYS A 146 11.06 -7.08 6.58
CA CYS A 146 11.55 -8.45 6.55
C CYS A 146 12.26 -8.79 5.23
N PHE A 147 11.81 -8.27 4.09
CA PHE A 147 12.48 -8.45 2.82
C PHE A 147 13.91 -7.90 2.87
N ASP A 148 14.10 -6.67 3.36
CA ASP A 148 15.40 -6.02 3.45
C ASP A 148 16.36 -6.79 4.36
N LEU A 149 15.87 -7.29 5.50
CA LEU A 149 16.63 -8.19 6.37
C LEU A 149 17.02 -9.50 5.65
N GLY A 150 16.08 -10.10 4.93
CA GLY A 150 16.31 -11.34 4.19
C GLY A 150 17.23 -11.20 2.99
N MET A 151 17.33 -9.99 2.43
CA MET A 151 18.29 -9.61 1.40
C MET A 151 19.67 -9.26 1.98
N GLY A 152 19.78 -9.12 3.31
CA GLY A 152 21.02 -8.74 3.98
C GLY A 152 21.37 -7.26 3.87
N LEU A 153 20.39 -6.39 3.54
CA LEU A 153 20.58 -4.93 3.54
C LEU A 153 20.79 -4.40 4.96
N TYR A 154 20.11 -5.01 5.93
CA TYR A 154 20.27 -4.72 7.34
C TYR A 154 20.50 -6.01 8.12
N ALA A 155 21.33 -5.93 9.17
CA ALA A 155 21.52 -7.04 10.09
C ALA A 155 20.48 -6.95 11.23
N PRO A 156 19.73 -8.04 11.51
CA PRO A 156 18.86 -8.07 12.68
C PRO A 156 19.71 -8.03 13.97
N PRO A 157 19.15 -7.55 15.09
CA PRO A 157 19.86 -7.55 16.36
C PRO A 157 20.32 -8.97 16.73
N PRO A 158 21.54 -9.13 17.25
CA PRO A 158 22.07 -10.43 17.63
C PRO A 158 21.20 -11.05 18.73
N ARG A 159 20.86 -12.34 18.55
CA ARG A 159 19.97 -13.07 19.46
C ARG A 159 20.67 -13.59 20.70
N THR A 160 21.96 -13.86 20.58
CA THR A 160 22.79 -14.26 21.71
C THR A 160 23.08 -13.03 22.58
N ASN A 161 23.29 -13.26 23.87
CA ASN A 161 23.66 -12.21 24.81
C ASN A 161 25.16 -11.85 24.73
N ASP A 162 25.77 -12.07 23.56
CA ASP A 162 27.18 -11.79 23.32
C ASP A 162 27.41 -10.28 23.22
N ALA A 163 28.25 -9.76 24.12
CA ALA A 163 28.56 -8.35 24.20
C ALA A 163 29.33 -7.86 22.95
N ALA A 164 30.20 -8.68 22.37
CA ALA A 164 30.97 -8.32 21.18
C ALA A 164 30.05 -8.16 19.96
N ALA A 165 29.23 -9.18 19.68
CA ALA A 165 28.24 -9.12 18.60
C ALA A 165 27.27 -7.93 18.73
N ARG A 166 26.89 -7.56 19.97
CA ARG A 166 26.05 -6.38 20.22
C ARG A 166 26.77 -5.07 19.96
N ALA A 167 28.04 -4.96 20.33
CA ALA A 167 28.85 -3.78 20.06
C ALA A 167 29.04 -3.59 18.55
N ASP A 168 29.33 -4.67 17.81
CA ASP A 168 29.48 -4.64 16.35
C ASP A 168 28.17 -4.22 15.66
N TRP A 169 27.04 -4.81 16.06
CA TRP A 169 25.73 -4.42 15.55
C TRP A 169 25.40 -2.96 15.85
N ALA A 170 25.71 -2.46 17.04
CA ALA A 170 25.49 -1.06 17.40
C ALA A 170 26.36 -0.11 16.56
N ALA A 171 27.60 -0.50 16.26
CA ALA A 171 28.50 0.26 15.39
C ALA A 171 27.99 0.32 13.95
N ASP A 172 27.50 -0.81 13.41
CA ASP A 172 26.92 -0.85 12.07
C ASP A 172 25.60 -0.08 12.00
N LEU A 173 24.75 -0.16 13.04
CA LEU A 173 23.55 0.67 13.14
C LEU A 173 23.90 2.16 13.14
N ALA A 174 24.97 2.56 13.84
CA ALA A 174 25.44 3.95 13.84
C ALA A 174 25.92 4.40 12.45
N LYS A 175 26.63 3.53 11.70
CA LYS A 175 27.03 3.81 10.32
C LYS A 175 25.82 3.98 9.41
N VAL A 176 24.84 3.09 9.50
CA VAL A 176 23.60 3.16 8.71
C VAL A 176 22.84 4.46 9.01
N ARG A 177 22.71 4.83 10.30
CA ARG A 177 22.09 6.10 10.70
C ARG A 177 22.86 7.31 10.17
N ALA A 178 24.18 7.29 10.20
CA ALA A 178 25.01 8.36 9.66
C ALA A 178 24.93 8.46 8.14
N GLN A 179 24.78 7.33 7.43
CA GLN A 179 24.56 7.30 5.99
C GLN A 179 23.15 7.79 5.63
N ALA A 180 22.12 7.40 6.38
CA ALA A 180 20.76 7.89 6.21
C ALA A 180 20.62 9.39 6.53
N ALA A 181 21.48 9.92 7.41
CA ALA A 181 21.56 11.36 7.70
C ALA A 181 22.32 12.16 6.63
N LYS A 182 23.03 11.51 5.70
CA LYS A 182 23.65 12.20 4.57
C LYS A 182 22.59 12.40 3.49
N PRO A 183 22.28 13.64 3.09
CA PRO A 183 21.32 13.89 2.02
C PRO A 183 21.85 13.26 0.72
N SER A 184 21.06 12.38 0.13
CA SER A 184 21.26 11.85 -1.21
C SER A 184 20.98 12.95 -2.25
N ALA A 185 21.48 12.78 -3.48
CA ALA A 185 21.12 13.68 -4.58
C ALA A 185 19.61 13.66 -4.91
N ALA A 186 18.86 12.67 -4.42
CA ALA A 186 17.39 12.62 -4.49
C ALA A 186 16.71 13.48 -3.40
N ASP A 187 17.41 13.80 -2.31
CA ASP A 187 16.97 14.68 -1.21
C ASP A 187 17.15 16.17 -1.53
N ALA A 188 17.65 16.52 -2.72
CA ALA A 188 17.69 17.91 -3.18
C ALA A 188 16.27 18.50 -3.39
N ASP A 189 15.26 17.65 -3.59
CA ASP A 189 13.83 18.01 -3.55
C ASP A 189 13.27 17.74 -2.13
N ALA A 190 13.83 18.41 -1.11
CA ALA A 190 13.60 18.17 0.33
C ALA A 190 12.18 18.47 0.85
N ARG A 191 11.13 18.21 0.06
CA ARG A 191 9.74 18.26 0.50
C ARG A 191 9.34 16.89 1.03
N THR A 192 9.02 16.84 2.32
CA THR A 192 8.62 15.57 2.95
C THR A 192 7.21 15.18 2.53
N HIS A 193 6.93 13.87 2.46
CA HIS A 193 5.57 13.32 2.27
C HIS A 193 4.55 14.02 3.18
N THR A 194 4.89 14.17 4.47
CA THR A 194 4.08 14.82 5.51
C THR A 194 3.82 16.30 5.21
N GLU A 195 4.78 17.03 4.65
CA GLU A 195 4.64 18.45 4.33
C GLU A 195 3.61 18.65 3.20
N ILE A 196 3.68 17.83 2.15
CA ILE A 196 2.71 17.87 1.04
C ILE A 196 1.31 17.49 1.52
N GLN A 197 1.17 16.44 2.33
CA GLN A 197 -0.10 16.10 2.97
C GLN A 197 -0.64 17.27 3.81
N GLY A 198 0.24 17.98 4.53
CA GLY A 198 -0.11 19.17 5.31
C GLY A 198 -0.66 20.31 4.45
N TRP A 199 -0.04 20.57 3.28
CA TRP A 199 -0.54 21.57 2.35
C TRP A 199 -1.91 21.21 1.77
N LEU A 200 -2.11 19.95 1.42
CA LEU A 200 -3.42 19.46 0.94
C LEU A 200 -4.48 19.56 2.03
N ARG A 201 -4.12 19.26 3.28
CA ARG A 201 -5.02 19.45 4.43
C ARG A 201 -5.43 20.90 4.58
N ASP A 202 -4.46 21.80 4.65
CA ASP A 202 -4.73 23.22 4.92
C ASP A 202 -5.53 23.84 3.78
N LEU A 203 -5.20 23.47 2.53
CA LEU A 203 -5.95 23.89 1.34
C LEU A 203 -7.39 23.37 1.35
N GLY A 204 -7.61 22.07 1.62
CA GLY A 204 -8.96 21.49 1.65
C GLY A 204 -9.85 22.17 2.69
N ARG A 205 -9.29 22.44 3.88
CA ARG A 205 -9.98 23.16 4.95
C ARG A 205 -10.28 24.61 4.57
N ALA A 206 -9.33 25.31 3.95
CA ALA A 206 -9.54 26.69 3.49
C ALA A 206 -10.66 26.79 2.42
N LEU A 207 -10.80 25.74 1.59
CA LEU A 207 -11.86 25.62 0.60
C LEU A 207 -13.21 25.15 1.18
N GLY A 208 -13.29 24.90 2.49
CA GLY A 208 -14.52 24.52 3.19
C GLY A 208 -14.86 23.03 3.16
N TYR A 209 -13.89 22.17 2.87
CA TYR A 209 -14.06 20.71 2.92
C TYR A 209 -13.71 20.13 4.28
N ASP A 210 -14.39 19.04 4.63
CA ASP A 210 -13.95 18.15 5.69
C ASP A 210 -12.78 17.30 5.17
N VAL A 211 -11.68 17.27 5.91
CA VAL A 211 -10.46 16.57 5.48
C VAL A 211 -10.26 15.30 6.31
N TRP A 212 -10.00 14.19 5.62
CA TRP A 212 -9.48 12.96 6.21
C TRP A 212 -7.99 12.83 5.89
N ILE A 213 -7.21 12.41 6.88
CA ILE A 213 -5.81 12.00 6.73
C ILE A 213 -5.72 10.52 7.04
N ALA A 214 -4.98 9.77 6.21
CA ALA A 214 -4.73 8.33 6.37
C ALA A 214 -4.37 7.99 7.82
N GLN A 215 -4.95 6.92 8.34
CA GLN A 215 -4.85 6.57 9.76
C GLN A 215 -3.40 6.51 10.28
N ASN A 216 -2.48 6.04 9.43
CA ASN A 216 -1.06 5.87 9.79
C ASN A 216 -0.30 7.19 9.89
N ASP A 217 -0.79 8.26 9.26
CA ASP A 217 -0.05 9.53 9.16
C ASP A 217 -0.60 10.62 10.07
N ARG A 218 -1.81 10.46 10.57
CA ARG A 218 -2.49 11.47 11.44
C ARG A 218 -1.64 11.93 12.62
N GLY A 219 -0.87 11.01 13.21
CA GLY A 219 -0.03 11.27 14.38
C GLY A 219 1.29 11.99 14.09
N ARG A 220 1.67 12.13 12.81
CA ARG A 220 2.97 12.70 12.43
C ARG A 220 3.04 14.19 12.78
N PRO A 221 4.19 14.71 13.26
CA PRO A 221 4.39 16.14 13.44
C PRO A 221 4.27 16.89 12.11
N CYS A 222 3.54 18.00 12.08
CA CYS A 222 3.37 18.85 10.91
C CYS A 222 3.17 20.31 11.34
N GLY A 223 4.15 21.17 11.03
CA GLY A 223 4.18 22.55 11.51
C GLY A 223 4.20 22.61 13.05
N PRO A 224 3.35 23.45 13.68
CA PRO A 224 3.28 23.54 15.15
C PRO A 224 2.48 22.41 15.82
N GLY A 225 1.82 21.54 15.05
CA GLY A 225 0.91 20.50 15.55
C GLY A 225 1.15 19.14 14.91
N ARG A 226 0.07 18.36 14.79
CA ARG A 226 0.06 17.06 14.11
C ARG A 226 -0.65 17.16 12.77
N LEU A 227 -0.35 16.23 11.88
CA LEU A 227 -0.94 16.21 10.54
C LEU A 227 -2.46 16.05 10.59
N GLY A 228 -2.99 15.20 11.47
CA GLY A 228 -4.42 14.96 11.62
C GLY A 228 -5.21 16.02 12.42
N ASP A 229 -4.58 17.11 12.86
CA ASP A 229 -5.25 18.14 13.64
C ASP A 229 -6.36 18.82 12.83
N HIS A 230 -7.53 18.98 13.45
CA HIS A 230 -8.74 19.56 12.83
C HIS A 230 -9.27 18.80 11.60
N CYS A 231 -8.87 17.54 11.43
CA CYS A 231 -9.38 16.62 10.41
C CYS A 231 -10.40 15.65 11.01
N LEU A 232 -11.25 15.05 10.18
CA LEU A 232 -12.22 14.03 10.57
C LEU A 232 -11.56 12.89 11.35
N GLU A 233 -12.04 12.56 12.54
CA GLU A 233 -11.51 11.45 13.35
C GLU A 233 -11.91 10.08 12.82
N ARG A 234 -13.09 9.99 12.17
CA ARG A 234 -13.61 8.80 11.51
C ARG A 234 -14.27 9.20 10.19
N LEU A 235 -14.19 8.32 9.19
CA LEU A 235 -14.94 8.50 7.96
C LEU A 235 -16.45 8.32 8.23
N PRO A 236 -17.32 8.96 7.44
CA PRO A 236 -18.76 8.73 7.49
C PRO A 236 -19.10 7.25 7.38
N THR A 237 -20.10 6.78 8.14
CA THR A 237 -20.45 5.34 8.23
C THR A 237 -20.70 4.69 6.88
N ALA A 238 -21.32 5.42 5.94
CA ALA A 238 -21.57 4.93 4.58
C ALA A 238 -20.28 4.58 3.81
N LEU A 239 -19.16 5.26 4.12
CA LEU A 239 -17.84 5.01 3.55
C LEU A 239 -17.02 4.01 4.37
N ASP A 240 -17.34 3.83 5.65
CA ASP A 240 -16.60 2.93 6.56
C ASP A 240 -17.13 1.49 6.48
N SER A 241 -18.37 1.28 6.05
CA SER A 241 -19.02 -0.04 5.97
C SER A 241 -19.03 -0.67 4.57
N ARG A 242 -18.26 -0.13 3.62
CA ARG A 242 -18.26 -0.58 2.22
C ARG A 242 -17.17 -1.63 1.95
N PRO A 243 -17.36 -2.50 0.94
CA PRO A 243 -16.25 -3.28 0.39
C PRO A 243 -15.09 -2.36 -0.02
N GLY A 244 -13.88 -2.67 0.45
CA GLY A 244 -12.69 -1.85 0.23
C GLY A 244 -12.52 -0.65 1.16
N ALA A 245 -13.33 -0.50 2.23
CA ALA A 245 -13.18 0.58 3.20
C ALA A 245 -11.76 0.66 3.80
N GLU A 246 -11.14 -0.49 4.09
CA GLU A 246 -9.76 -0.55 4.61
C GLU A 246 -8.75 0.06 3.64
N ALA A 247 -8.87 -0.18 2.33
CA ALA A 247 -8.03 0.44 1.31
C ALA A 247 -8.26 1.96 1.23
N VAL A 248 -9.52 2.40 1.35
CA VAL A 248 -9.88 3.83 1.35
C VAL A 248 -9.31 4.56 2.58
N ARG A 249 -9.32 3.92 3.77
CA ARG A 249 -8.75 4.48 5.01
C ARG A 249 -7.23 4.68 4.94
N LEU A 250 -6.58 3.98 4.03
CA LEU A 250 -5.15 4.10 3.74
C LEU A 250 -4.85 5.19 2.71
N ILE A 251 -5.83 5.78 2.01
CA ILE A 251 -5.57 6.90 1.07
C ILE A 251 -5.08 8.11 1.86
N ASP A 252 -3.98 8.71 1.40
CA ASP A 252 -3.22 9.72 2.15
C ASP A 252 -4.07 10.91 2.61
N VAL A 253 -4.84 11.50 1.70
CA VAL A 253 -5.76 12.60 2.00
C VAL A 253 -7.07 12.42 1.23
N LEU A 254 -8.21 12.60 1.90
CA LEU A 254 -9.52 12.70 1.26
C LEU A 254 -10.18 14.04 1.63
N TRP A 255 -10.87 14.65 0.67
CA TRP A 255 -11.73 15.81 0.90
C TRP A 255 -13.18 15.41 0.73
N LEU A 256 -14.00 15.77 1.72
CA LEU A 256 -15.42 15.47 1.78
C LEU A 256 -16.22 16.77 1.80
N ASN A 257 -17.37 16.78 1.12
CA ASN A 257 -18.33 17.88 1.23
C ASN A 257 -19.17 17.75 2.51
N ALA A 258 -19.99 18.77 2.79
CA ALA A 258 -20.87 18.80 3.97
C ALA A 258 -21.91 17.65 4.02
N ALA A 259 -22.17 16.96 2.90
CA ALA A 259 -23.03 15.78 2.85
C ALA A 259 -22.27 14.48 3.17
N GLY A 260 -20.96 14.54 3.42
CA GLY A 260 -20.10 13.40 3.69
C GLY A 260 -19.67 12.62 2.44
N ALA A 261 -19.87 13.16 1.25
CA ALA A 261 -19.42 12.54 -0.01
C ALA A 261 -17.98 12.96 -0.34
N ILE A 262 -17.17 12.01 -0.81
CA ILE A 262 -15.79 12.27 -1.24
C ILE A 262 -15.80 13.08 -2.54
N VAL A 263 -15.18 14.25 -2.51
CA VAL A 263 -15.06 15.17 -3.66
C VAL A 263 -13.71 14.98 -4.35
N ALA A 264 -12.65 14.77 -3.59
CA ALA A 264 -11.31 14.51 -4.10
C ALA A 264 -10.55 13.54 -3.20
N ALA A 265 -9.69 12.74 -3.83
CA ALA A 265 -8.76 11.85 -3.16
C ALA A 265 -7.34 12.12 -3.67
N PHE A 266 -6.37 12.09 -2.75
CA PHE A 266 -4.98 12.43 -3.04
C PHE A 266 -4.08 11.33 -2.53
N GLU A 267 -3.16 10.92 -3.39
CA GLU A 267 -2.13 9.95 -3.09
C GLU A 267 -0.78 10.62 -3.29
N VAL A 268 -0.02 10.80 -2.21
CA VAL A 268 1.23 11.56 -2.20
C VAL A 268 2.38 10.60 -2.39
N GLU A 269 3.06 10.69 -3.52
CA GLU A 269 4.06 9.74 -3.94
C GLU A 269 5.45 10.39 -3.94
N HIS A 270 6.20 10.21 -2.84
CA HIS A 270 7.58 10.68 -2.75
C HIS A 270 8.60 9.59 -3.10
N THR A 271 8.63 8.50 -2.31
CA THR A 271 9.48 7.32 -2.50
C THR A 271 8.70 5.99 -2.44
N THR A 272 7.39 6.07 -2.13
CA THR A 272 6.44 4.96 -2.12
C THR A 272 6.14 4.43 -3.53
N SER A 273 5.50 3.26 -3.59
CA SER A 273 5.16 2.62 -4.86
C SER A 273 3.91 3.27 -5.46
N ILE A 274 4.09 3.93 -6.61
CA ILE A 274 3.01 4.50 -7.43
C ILE A 274 1.86 3.50 -7.64
N TYR A 275 2.19 2.21 -7.74
CA TYR A 275 1.23 1.14 -7.98
C TYR A 275 0.23 0.96 -6.82
N SER A 276 0.70 0.88 -5.59
CA SER A 276 -0.17 0.69 -4.41
C SER A 276 -1.12 1.87 -4.21
N GLY A 277 -0.65 3.08 -4.51
CA GLY A 277 -1.48 4.27 -4.50
C GLY A 277 -2.58 4.21 -5.55
N ILE A 278 -2.22 3.83 -6.78
CA ILE A 278 -3.17 3.63 -7.89
C ILE A 278 -4.25 2.58 -7.55
N VAL A 279 -3.89 1.46 -6.92
CA VAL A 279 -4.86 0.40 -6.56
C VAL A 279 -5.85 0.89 -5.51
N ARG A 280 -5.40 1.58 -4.45
CA ARG A 280 -6.31 2.15 -3.44
C ARG A 280 -7.32 3.13 -4.05
N MET A 281 -6.88 3.89 -5.05
CA MET A 281 -7.74 4.82 -5.80
C MET A 281 -8.76 4.09 -6.70
N LEU A 282 -8.38 2.95 -7.27
CA LEU A 282 -9.31 2.05 -7.97
C LEU A 282 -10.35 1.45 -7.04
N ASP A 283 -9.95 0.98 -5.86
CA ASP A 283 -10.87 0.44 -4.85
C ASP A 283 -11.87 1.51 -4.40
N LEU A 284 -11.42 2.76 -4.28
CA LEU A 284 -12.29 3.90 -4.03
C LEU A 284 -13.31 4.11 -5.16
N ALA A 285 -12.87 4.11 -6.42
CA ALA A 285 -13.73 4.38 -7.55
C ALA A 285 -14.74 3.25 -7.85
N LEU A 286 -14.33 2.00 -7.68
CA LEU A 286 -15.16 0.81 -7.97
C LEU A 286 -16.15 0.48 -6.85
N GLY A 287 -15.89 0.93 -5.61
CA GLY A 287 -16.74 0.62 -4.45
C GLY A 287 -18.03 1.43 -4.30
N GLY A 288 -18.56 2.01 -5.39
CA GLY A 288 -20.02 2.24 -5.48
C GLY A 288 -20.57 3.67 -5.36
N ASP A 289 -19.76 4.73 -5.36
CA ASP A 289 -20.29 6.11 -5.44
C ASP A 289 -19.38 7.06 -6.23
N ALA A 290 -19.16 6.73 -7.51
CA ALA A 290 -18.45 7.61 -8.45
C ALA A 290 -19.24 8.87 -8.84
N SER A 291 -20.47 9.04 -8.34
CA SER A 291 -21.38 10.12 -8.72
C SER A 291 -21.02 11.49 -8.10
N GLY A 292 -20.22 11.51 -7.02
CA GLY A 292 -19.73 12.74 -6.36
C GLY A 292 -18.23 13.01 -6.47
N LEU A 293 -17.45 12.02 -6.91
CA LEU A 293 -15.99 12.10 -7.01
C LEU A 293 -15.59 12.94 -8.23
N HIS A 294 -15.05 14.14 -8.00
CA HIS A 294 -14.72 15.05 -9.08
C HIS A 294 -13.38 14.71 -9.73
N SER A 295 -12.34 14.44 -8.93
CA SER A 295 -11.01 14.13 -9.43
C SER A 295 -10.19 13.30 -8.44
N LEU A 296 -9.36 12.43 -8.99
CA LEU A 296 -8.37 11.62 -8.29
C LEU A 296 -6.99 12.20 -8.57
N PHE A 297 -6.20 12.52 -7.55
CA PHE A 297 -4.91 13.17 -7.72
C PHE A 297 -3.76 12.28 -7.28
N LEU A 298 -2.84 12.02 -8.20
CA LEU A 298 -1.50 11.53 -7.87
C LEU A 298 -0.58 12.72 -7.71
N VAL A 299 -0.13 12.96 -6.49
CA VAL A 299 0.66 14.14 -6.11
C VAL A 299 2.11 13.70 -5.96
N ALA A 300 3.01 14.14 -6.84
CA ALA A 300 4.39 13.65 -6.86
C ALA A 300 5.39 14.71 -7.37
N PRO A 301 6.70 14.55 -7.11
CA PRO A 301 7.73 15.41 -7.68
C PRO A 301 7.65 15.45 -9.20
N ASP A 302 7.81 16.61 -9.80
CA ASP A 302 7.66 16.88 -11.24
C ASP A 302 8.35 15.83 -12.13
N LYS A 303 9.57 15.42 -11.77
CA LYS A 303 10.38 14.42 -12.48
C LYS A 303 9.74 13.03 -12.59
N ARG A 304 8.77 12.69 -11.73
CA ARG A 304 8.10 11.37 -11.70
C ARG A 304 6.88 11.28 -12.61
N GLU A 305 6.49 12.36 -13.29
CA GLU A 305 5.25 12.35 -14.10
C GLU A 305 5.30 11.29 -15.21
N ALA A 306 6.45 11.15 -15.88
CA ALA A 306 6.63 10.15 -16.92
C ALA A 306 6.48 8.71 -16.37
N ASP A 307 7.04 8.43 -15.19
CA ASP A 307 6.91 7.13 -14.54
C ASP A 307 5.45 6.83 -14.17
N VAL A 308 4.72 7.83 -13.65
CA VAL A 308 3.31 7.70 -13.31
C VAL A 308 2.45 7.45 -14.55
N ARG A 309 2.67 8.21 -15.63
CA ARG A 309 1.99 8.01 -16.91
C ARG A 309 2.23 6.60 -17.45
N ALA A 310 3.48 6.12 -17.41
CA ALA A 310 3.83 4.78 -17.85
C ALA A 310 3.12 3.70 -17.01
N GLN A 311 2.96 3.92 -15.70
CA GLN A 311 2.20 2.99 -14.85
C GLN A 311 0.71 2.98 -15.23
N ILE A 312 0.05 4.13 -15.32
CA ILE A 312 -1.39 4.21 -15.63
C ILE A 312 -1.71 3.65 -17.02
N ALA A 313 -0.83 3.84 -18.01
CA ALA A 313 -1.03 3.33 -19.36
C ALA A 313 -1.05 1.79 -19.46
N ARG A 314 -0.76 1.09 -18.36
CA ARG A 314 -0.78 -0.38 -18.33
C ARG A 314 -2.19 -0.93 -18.53
N PRO A 315 -2.36 -2.01 -19.32
CA PRO A 315 -3.68 -2.61 -19.56
C PRO A 315 -4.48 -3.01 -18.32
N ALA A 316 -3.83 -3.39 -17.21
CA ALA A 316 -4.56 -3.73 -15.98
C ALA A 316 -5.23 -2.52 -15.32
N PHE A 317 -4.76 -1.32 -15.65
CA PHE A 317 -5.35 -0.05 -15.21
C PHE A 317 -6.20 0.59 -16.31
N SER A 318 -6.61 -0.19 -17.32
CA SER A 318 -7.50 0.32 -18.38
C SER A 318 -8.78 0.95 -17.82
N ARG A 319 -9.31 0.43 -16.70
CA ARG A 319 -10.46 1.01 -15.99
C ARG A 319 -10.18 2.36 -15.32
N ILE A 320 -8.92 2.72 -15.13
CA ILE A 320 -8.52 4.06 -14.66
C ILE A 320 -8.74 5.10 -15.74
N ALA A 321 -8.70 4.72 -17.02
CA ALA A 321 -8.97 5.64 -18.11
C ALA A 321 -10.36 6.29 -18.01
N ASP A 322 -11.33 5.58 -17.43
CA ASP A 322 -12.68 6.09 -17.18
C ASP A 322 -12.75 7.01 -15.94
N LEU A 323 -11.68 7.09 -15.15
CA LEU A 323 -11.57 7.95 -13.98
C LEU A 323 -10.88 9.26 -14.36
N SER A 324 -11.35 10.37 -13.78
CA SER A 324 -10.71 11.69 -13.94
C SER A 324 -9.43 11.78 -13.09
N VAL A 325 -8.42 10.99 -13.44
CA VAL A 325 -7.13 10.96 -12.73
C VAL A 325 -6.22 12.05 -13.24
N ARG A 326 -5.64 12.79 -12.30
CA ARG A 326 -4.79 13.94 -12.57
C ARG A 326 -3.47 13.80 -11.83
N TYR A 327 -2.42 14.25 -12.49
CA TYR A 327 -1.11 14.45 -11.88
C TYR A 327 -1.05 15.85 -11.31
N LEU A 328 -0.73 15.98 -10.03
CA LEU A 328 -0.49 17.26 -9.38
C LEU A 328 1.00 17.37 -9.04
N PRO A 329 1.78 18.14 -9.81
CA PRO A 329 3.19 18.35 -9.50
C PRO A 329 3.37 19.06 -8.16
N TYR A 330 4.42 18.69 -7.42
CA TYR A 330 4.77 19.38 -6.18
C TYR A 330 5.01 20.87 -6.40
N SER A 331 5.72 21.24 -7.47
CA SER A 331 6.00 22.64 -7.81
C SER A 331 4.71 23.46 -8.00
N ALA A 332 3.73 22.90 -8.71
CA ALA A 332 2.46 23.55 -9.01
C ALA A 332 1.62 23.74 -7.74
N LEU A 333 1.56 22.72 -6.87
CA LEU A 333 0.88 22.84 -5.58
C LEU A 333 1.56 23.88 -4.69
N GLU A 334 2.90 23.86 -4.61
CA GLU A 334 3.67 24.81 -3.82
C GLU A 334 3.42 26.25 -4.25
N GLN A 335 3.52 26.51 -5.55
CA GLN A 335 3.38 27.85 -6.11
C GLN A 335 1.97 28.42 -5.95
N HIS A 336 0.94 27.58 -6.02
CA HIS A 336 -0.43 28.06 -6.17
C HIS A 336 -1.33 27.85 -4.94
N ARG A 337 -0.95 27.04 -3.94
CA ARG A 337 -1.82 26.69 -2.81
C ARG A 337 -2.40 27.89 -2.06
N GLU A 338 -1.62 28.95 -1.83
CA GLU A 338 -2.08 30.12 -1.06
C GLU A 338 -3.12 30.93 -1.84
N ALA A 339 -2.89 31.11 -3.14
CA ALA A 339 -3.85 31.77 -4.03
C ALA A 339 -5.13 30.94 -4.17
N MET A 340 -5.01 29.62 -4.30
CA MET A 340 -6.16 28.71 -4.34
C MET A 340 -6.96 28.74 -3.04
N ALA A 341 -6.29 28.75 -1.88
CA ALA A 341 -6.95 28.83 -0.58
C ALA A 341 -7.75 30.13 -0.40
N ARG A 342 -7.28 31.24 -0.98
CA ARG A 342 -7.90 32.56 -0.82
C ARG A 342 -8.98 32.87 -1.87
N PHE A 343 -8.77 32.46 -3.11
CA PHE A 343 -9.60 32.87 -4.25
C PHE A 343 -10.19 31.70 -5.04
N GLY A 344 -9.78 30.47 -4.73
CA GLY A 344 -10.27 29.27 -5.40
C GLY A 344 -11.72 28.96 -5.05
N SER A 345 -12.36 28.20 -5.94
CA SER A 345 -13.70 27.66 -5.70
C SER A 345 -13.62 26.14 -5.83
N GLY A 346 -13.53 25.47 -4.70
CA GLY A 346 -13.46 24.02 -4.60
C GLY A 346 -12.32 23.36 -5.39
N VAL A 347 -12.55 22.09 -5.77
CA VAL A 347 -11.56 21.25 -6.48
C VAL A 347 -11.19 21.79 -7.87
N ALA A 348 -12.04 22.61 -8.50
CA ALA A 348 -11.77 23.20 -9.81
C ALA A 348 -10.49 24.06 -9.84
N ALA A 349 -10.07 24.60 -8.69
CA ALA A 349 -8.79 25.31 -8.58
C ALA A 349 -7.58 24.37 -8.80
N LEU A 350 -7.61 23.17 -8.21
CA LEU A 350 -6.58 22.14 -8.39
C LEU A 350 -6.56 21.57 -9.80
N GLU A 351 -7.71 21.44 -10.44
CA GLU A 351 -7.80 20.95 -11.81
C GLU A 351 -7.04 21.84 -12.81
N LYS A 352 -6.95 23.16 -12.53
CA LYS A 352 -6.23 24.13 -13.39
C LYS A 352 -4.72 24.02 -13.30
N VAL A 353 -4.20 23.48 -12.20
CA VAL A 353 -2.75 23.35 -11.94
C VAL A 353 -2.28 21.90 -11.99
N SER A 354 -3.14 20.99 -12.44
CA SER A 354 -2.86 19.55 -12.57
C SER A 354 -3.03 19.08 -14.01
N HIS A 355 -2.26 18.06 -14.38
CA HIS A 355 -2.25 17.49 -15.72
C HIS A 355 -3.16 16.26 -15.77
N ARG A 356 -4.03 16.15 -16.77
CA ARG A 356 -4.79 14.90 -16.96
C ARG A 356 -3.84 13.75 -17.33
N LEU A 357 -4.06 12.61 -16.69
CA LEU A 357 -3.33 11.38 -16.94
C LEU A 357 -4.08 10.43 -17.89
N THR A 358 -5.40 10.63 -18.00
CA THR A 358 -6.35 9.82 -18.77
C THR A 358 -7.20 10.68 -19.70
#